data_AF-A0A2V9A1D4-F1
#
_entry.id   AF-A0A2V9A1D4-F1
#
_cell.length_a   1.000
_cell.length_b   1.000
_cell.length_c   1.000
_cell.angle_alpha   90.00
_cell.angle_beta   90.00
_cell.angle_gamma   90.00
#
_symmetry.space_group_name_H-M   'P 1'
#
loop_
_entity.id
_entity.type
_entity.pdbx_description
1 polymer ?
#
loop_
_entity_poly.entity_id
_entity_poly.type
_entity_poly.pdbx_seq_one_letter_code
_entity_poly.pdbx_strand_id
1 'polypeptide(L)' 'MAKVLYCNSLVPGCKFEAHGNSEEEVLGDFADHIAIAHNMVNISEEILAMISKAIQEEIRLRAARA' A
#
# COMPACT_ATOMS: atom_id res chain seq x y z
N MET A 1 2.19 -3.09 -14.20
CA MET A 1 1.06 -2.14 -14.01
C MET A 1 1.32 -1.40 -12.71
N ALA A 2 1.06 -0.10 -12.65
CA ALA A 2 1.25 0.68 -11.43
C ALA A 2 0.18 0.30 -10.39
N LYS A 3 0.62 -0.21 -9.25
CA LYS A 3 -0.10 -0.49 -8.02
C LYS A 3 -0.01 0.75 -7.13
N VAL A 4 -1.10 1.11 -6.45
CA VAL A 4 -1.15 2.28 -5.55
C VAL A 4 -1.70 1.87 -4.19
N LEU A 5 -1.04 2.31 -3.12
CA LEU A 5 -1.49 2.16 -1.74
C LEU A 5 -1.61 3.52 -1.07
N TYR A 6 -2.74 3.76 -0.41
CA TYR A 6 -3.04 5.02 0.26
C TYR A 6 -2.77 4.92 1.76
N CYS A 7 -1.87 5.75 2.30
CA CYS A 7 -1.63 5.83 3.74
C CYS A 7 -2.88 6.27 4.50
N ASN A 8 -3.73 7.08 3.89
CA ASN A 8 -4.99 7.52 4.49
C ASN A 8 -5.89 6.37 4.97
N SER A 9 -5.81 5.20 4.31
CA SER A 9 -6.58 4.01 4.69
C SER A 9 -6.14 3.41 6.03
N LEU A 10 -4.92 3.70 6.45
CA LEU A 10 -4.28 3.19 7.67
C LEU A 10 -4.10 4.30 8.71
N VAL A 11 -3.65 5.47 8.28
CA VAL A 11 -3.45 6.66 9.10
C VAL A 11 -4.39 7.76 8.60
N PRO A 12 -5.57 7.93 9.23
CA PRO A 12 -6.53 8.95 8.83
C PRO A 12 -5.89 10.34 8.83
N GLY A 13 -5.97 11.03 7.69
CA GLY A 13 -5.39 12.35 7.50
C GLY A 13 -4.01 12.36 6.84
N CYS A 14 -3.39 11.21 6.60
CA CYS A 14 -2.17 11.13 5.81
C CYS A 14 -2.49 11.10 4.30
N LYS A 15 -1.94 12.04 3.53
CA LYS A 15 -2.15 12.13 2.07
C LYS A 15 -1.09 11.39 1.25
N PHE A 16 -0.28 10.55 1.90
CA PHE A 16 0.76 9.82 1.21
C PHE A 16 0.19 8.66 0.39
N GLU A 17 0.73 8.51 -0.81
CA GLU A 17 0.34 7.48 -1.78
C GLU A 17 1.62 6.78 -2.24
N ALA A 18 1.74 5.48 -1.95
CA ALA A 18 2.86 4.66 -2.40
C ALA A 18 2.50 4.03 -3.77
N HIS A 19 3.34 4.26 -4.77
CA HIS A 19 3.11 3.83 -6.15
C HIS A 19 4.27 2.93 -6.59
N GLY A 20 3.98 1.81 -7.26
CA GLY A 20 5.03 0.88 -7.70
C GLY A 20 4.52 -0.13 -8.70
N ASN A 21 5.42 -0.81 -9.42
CA ASN A 21 5.00 -1.82 -10.40
C ASN A 21 4.78 -3.20 -9.76
N SER A 22 5.33 -3.40 -8.57
CA SER A 22 5.26 -4.63 -7.78
C SER A 22 4.77 -4.35 -6.36
N GLU A 23 4.35 -5.42 -5.66
CA GLU A 23 3.94 -5.30 -4.26
C GLU A 23 5.09 -4.84 -3.39
N GLU A 24 6.28 -5.41 -3.59
CA GLU A 24 7.46 -5.06 -2.80
C GLU A 24 7.85 -3.59 -2.94
N GLU A 25 7.72 -2.99 -4.13
CA GLU A 25 8.03 -1.56 -4.33
C GLU A 25 7.06 -0.67 -3.57
N VAL A 26 5.75 -0.90 -3.72
CA VAL A 26 4.72 -0.14 -3.01
C VAL A 26 4.90 -0.28 -1.50
N LEU A 27 5.22 -1.49 -1.05
CA LEU A 27 5.32 -1.79 0.37
C LEU A 27 6.60 -1.23 1.00
N GLY A 28 7.71 -1.23 0.26
CA GLY A 28 8.96 -0.58 0.67
C GLY A 28 8.79 0.92 0.83
N ASP A 29 8.23 1.59 -0.17
CA ASP A 29 8.01 3.06 -0.15
C ASP A 29 7.04 3.45 0.98
N PHE A 30 6.00 2.63 1.17
CA PHE A 30 5.06 2.80 2.26
C PHE A 30 5.69 2.57 3.64
N ALA A 31 6.55 1.57 3.78
CA ALA A 31 7.20 1.25 5.05
C ALA A 31 8.19 2.32 5.47
N ASP A 32 8.99 2.84 4.55
CA ASP A 32 9.85 3.99 4.78
C ASP A 32 9.04 5.21 5.21
N HIS A 33 7.93 5.49 4.51
CA HIS A 33 7.06 6.60 4.87
C HIS A 33 6.48 6.46 6.28
N ILE A 34 5.91 5.31 6.64
CA ILE A 34 5.32 5.12 7.98
C ILE A 34 6.40 5.16 9.07
N ALA A 35 7.58 4.58 8.83
CA ALA A 35 8.68 4.63 9.78
C ALA A 35 9.15 6.07 10.03
N ILE A 36 9.26 6.90 8.99
CA ILE A 36 9.77 8.27 9.08
C ILE A 36 8.68 9.26 9.52
N ALA A 37 7.55 9.28 8.82
CA ALA A 37 6.49 10.28 9.01
C ALA A 37 5.59 9.97 10.21
N HIS A 38 5.46 8.70 10.58
CA HIS A 38 4.56 8.27 11.65
C HIS A 38 5.27 7.55 12.81
N ASN A 39 6.60 7.39 12.76
CA ASN A 39 7.39 6.65 13.76
C ASN A 39 6.84 5.23 14.04
N MET A 40 6.15 4.65 13.06
CA MET A 40 5.49 3.35 13.17
C MET A 40 6.34 2.30 12.45
N VAL A 41 7.38 1.83 13.14
CA VAL A 41 8.33 0.85 12.57
C VAL A 41 7.71 -0.54 12.45
N ASN A 42 6.56 -0.80 13.09
CA ASN A 42 5.96 -2.12 13.16
C ASN A 42 4.71 -2.22 12.30
N ILE A 43 4.91 -2.53 11.02
CA ILE A 43 3.82 -2.91 10.11
C ILE A 43 3.44 -4.35 10.44
N SER A 44 2.29 -4.51 11.09
CA SER A 44 1.79 -5.85 11.45
C SER A 44 1.46 -6.67 10.19
N GLU A 45 1.56 -8.00 10.30
CA GLU A 45 1.22 -8.93 9.21
C GLU A 45 -0.22 -8.72 8.67
N GLU A 46 -1.13 -8.24 9.53
CA GLU A 46 -2.48 -7.85 9.12
C GLU A 46 -2.47 -6.72 8.08
N ILE A 47 -1.61 -5.71 8.28
CA ILE A 47 -1.46 -4.58 7.35
C ILE A 47 -0.84 -5.09 6.04
N LEU A 48 0.16 -5.97 6.10
CA LEU A 48 0.73 -6.62 4.91
C LEU A 48 -0.33 -7.39 4.13
N ALA A 49 -1.17 -8.16 4.81
CA ALA A 49 -2.25 -8.92 4.20
C ALA A 49 -3.30 -8.01 3.56
N MET A 50 -3.65 -6.89 4.19
CA MET A 50 -4.54 -5.90 3.60
C MET A 50 -3.94 -5.26 2.34
N ILE A 51 -2.64 -4.94 2.35
CA ILE A 51 -1.93 -4.37 1.20
C ILE A 51 -1.91 -5.38 0.04
N SER A 52 -1.51 -6.63 0.29
CA SER A 52 -1.56 -7.68 -0.74
C SER A 52 -2.96 -7.89 -1.29
N LYS A 53 -3.98 -7.86 -0.44
CA LYS A 53 -5.37 -8.00 -0.88
C LYS A 53 -5.84 -6.81 -1.71
N ALA A 54 -5.52 -5.58 -1.29
CA ALA A 54 -5.86 -4.37 -2.04
C ALA A 54 -5.23 -4.37 -3.43
N ILE A 55 -3.98 -4.84 -3.53
CA ILE A 55 -3.26 -4.94 -4.79
C ILE A 55 -3.83 -6.05 -5.68
N GLN A 56 -4.16 -7.22 -5.12
CA GLN A 56 -4.81 -8.29 -5.87
C GLN A 56 -6.20 -7.88 -6.37
N GLU A 57 -6.98 -7.15 -5.56
CA GLU A 57 -8.31 -6.68 -5.95
C GLU A 57 -8.23 -5.63 -7.07
N GLU A 58 -7.24 -4.73 -7.06
CA GLU A 58 -6.97 -3.78 -8.15
C GLU A 58 -6.63 -4.51 -9.46
N ILE A 59 -5.79 -5.55 -9.40
CA ILE A 59 -5.48 -6.40 -10.57
C ILE A 59 -6.76 -7.06 -11.09
N ARG A 60 -7.61 -7.57 -10.20
CA ARG A 60 -8.85 -8.28 -10.55
C ARG A 60 -9.90 -7.36 -11.16
N LEU A 61 -10.12 -6.18 -10.57
CA LEU A 61 -11.05 -5.16 -11.07
C LEU A 61 -10.62 -4.62 -12.43
N ARG A 62 -9.31 -4.50 -12.68
CA ARG A 62 -8.79 -4.08 -13.98
C ARG A 62 -8.83 -5.19 -15.02
N ALA A 63 -8.59 -6.45 -14.65
CA ALA A 63 -8.75 -7.59 -15.54
C ALA A 63 -10.21 -7.80 -15.98
N ALA A 64 -11.17 -7.46 -15.12
CA ALA A 64 -12.60 -7.47 -15.47
C ALA A 64 -13.04 -6.27 -16.35
N ARG A 65 -12.18 -5.26 -16.53
CA ARG A 65 -12.42 -4.08 -17.37
C ARG A 65 -11.65 -4.09 -18.70
N ALA A 66 -10.86 -5.13 -18.96
CA ALA A 66 -10.15 -5.37 -20.22
C ALA A 66 -10.94 -6.32 -21.12
#